data_AF-A0A656JMI8-F1
#
_entry.id   AF-A0A656JMI8-F1
#
_cell.length_a   1.000
_cell.length_b   1.000
_cell.length_c   1.000
_cell.angle_alpha   90.00
_cell.angle_beta   90.00
_cell.angle_gamma   90.00
#
_symmetry.space_group_name_H-M   'P 1'
#
loop_
_entity.id
_entity.type
_entity.pdbx_description
1 polymer ?
#
loop_
_entity_poly.entity_id
_entity_poly.type
_entity_poly.pdbx_seq_one_letter_code
_entity_poly.pdbx_strand_id
1 'polypeptide(L)'
;MSPRALEILKRLIAFDTVSSEPNMALIEYVRELLASKGIESLIVKDETGKKANLFASTGPRAAGQAWTMPPFQATLRDGRIYGRGTCDMKGFIALAIDAMLNAADMTLLRPLQLALSHDEE
;
A
#
# COMPACT_ATOMS: atom_id res chain seq x y z
N MET A 1 13.88 15.03 8.13
CA MET A 1 14.26 13.77 7.45
C MET A 1 15.72 13.46 7.76
N SER A 2 16.10 12.22 8.07
CA SER A 2 17.51 11.88 8.35
C SER A 2 18.34 11.86 7.06
N PRO A 3 19.67 12.06 7.13
CA PRO A 3 20.54 11.99 5.95
C PRO A 3 20.38 10.70 5.15
N ARG A 4 20.30 9.55 5.86
CA ARG A 4 20.06 8.23 5.25
C ARG A 4 18.70 8.15 4.54
N ALA A 5 17.64 8.66 5.17
CA ALA A 5 16.30 8.64 4.56
C ALA A 5 16.24 9.50 3.29
N LEU A 6 16.94 10.63 3.27
CA LEU A 6 17.03 11.49 2.09
C LEU A 6 17.80 10.83 0.94
N GLU A 7 18.90 10.13 1.23
CA GLU A 7 19.67 9.39 0.23
C GLU A 7 18.86 8.24 -0.37
N ILE A 8 18.17 7.47 0.48
CA ILE A 8 17.27 6.40 0.03
C ILE A 8 16.19 6.99 -0.87
N LEU A 9 15.51 8.06 -0.44
CA LEU A 9 14.45 8.70 -1.24
C LEU A 9 14.97 9.16 -2.61
N LYS A 10 16.13 9.82 -2.66
CA LYS A 10 16.77 10.22 -3.92
C LYS A 10 17.03 9.04 -4.84
N ARG A 11 17.47 7.91 -4.28
CA ARG A 11 17.73 6.69 -5.06
C ARG A 11 16.44 6.04 -5.56
N LEU A 12 15.40 6.01 -4.72
CA LEU A 12 14.09 5.47 -5.08
C LEU A 12 13.44 6.25 -6.24
N ILE A 13 13.47 7.59 -6.18
CA ILE A 13 12.95 8.46 -7.25
C ILE A 13 13.70 8.27 -8.58
N ALA A 14 14.96 7.83 -8.53
CA ALA A 14 15.76 7.62 -9.75
C ALA A 14 15.42 6.32 -10.50
N PHE A 15 14.60 5.44 -9.93
CA PHE A 15 14.07 4.29 -10.66
C PHE A 15 12.82 4.71 -11.44
N ASP A 16 12.80 4.39 -12.73
CA ASP A 16 11.65 4.64 -13.59
C ASP A 16 10.59 3.55 -13.39
N THR A 17 9.84 3.66 -12.29
CA THR A 17 8.78 2.72 -11.91
C THR A 17 7.40 3.32 -12.11
N VAL A 18 7.12 3.88 -13.28
CA VAL A 18 5.75 4.20 -13.70
C VAL A 18 4.96 2.89 -13.78
N SER A 19 3.66 2.90 -13.47
CA SER A 19 2.85 1.67 -13.28
C SER A 19 2.92 0.64 -14.43
N SER A 20 3.25 1.04 -15.66
CA SER A 20 3.45 0.12 -16.80
C SER A 20 4.83 -0.58 -16.81
N GLU A 21 5.80 -0.05 -16.08
CA GLU A 21 7.20 -0.47 -16.14
C GLU A 21 7.58 -1.48 -15.04
N PRO A 22 8.59 -2.33 -15.30
CA PRO A 22 9.09 -3.27 -14.30
C PRO A 22 9.66 -2.55 -13.06
N ASN A 23 9.28 -2.97 -11.85
CA ASN A 23 9.82 -2.40 -10.60
C ASN A 23 10.99 -3.19 -10.00
N MET A 24 11.46 -4.24 -10.69
CA MET A 24 12.45 -5.18 -10.16
C MET A 24 13.76 -4.52 -9.71
N ALA A 25 14.26 -3.52 -10.44
CA ALA A 25 15.51 -2.83 -10.08
C ALA A 25 15.39 -2.09 -8.73
N LEU A 26 14.23 -1.51 -8.45
CA LEU A 26 13.92 -0.88 -7.17
C LEU A 26 13.85 -1.93 -6.06
N ILE A 27 13.13 -3.03 -6.30
CA ILE A 27 12.98 -4.15 -5.35
C ILE A 27 14.35 -4.73 -4.97
N GLU A 28 15.22 -4.92 -5.94
CA GLU A 28 16.56 -5.47 -5.73
C GLU A 28 17.44 -4.53 -4.90
N TYR A 29 17.40 -3.22 -5.19
CA TYR A 29 18.09 -2.21 -4.39
C TYR A 29 17.63 -2.22 -2.93
N VAL A 30 16.31 -2.29 -2.69
CA VAL A 30 15.76 -2.36 -1.34
C VAL A 30 16.18 -3.65 -0.64
N ARG A 31 16.12 -4.80 -1.33
CA ARG A 31 16.58 -6.09 -0.79
C ARG A 31 18.04 -6.02 -0.35
N GLU A 32 18.93 -5.49 -1.19
CA GLU A 32 20.36 -5.38 -0.88
C GLU A 32 20.61 -4.47 0.33
N LEU A 33 19.91 -3.34 0.40
CA LEU A 33 20.01 -2.42 1.52
C LEU A 33 19.58 -3.09 2.84
N LEU A 34 18.50 -3.86 2.82
CA LEU A 34 18.01 -4.61 3.98
C LEU A 34 18.94 -5.78 4.36
N ALA A 35 19.44 -6.52 3.36
CA ALA A 35 20.39 -7.61 3.56
C ALA A 35 21.71 -7.13 4.21
N SER A 36 22.13 -5.88 3.95
CA SER A 36 23.30 -5.28 4.61
C SER A 36 23.18 -5.18 6.15
N LYS A 37 21.97 -5.37 6.69
CA LYS A 37 21.65 -5.42 8.12
C LYS A 37 21.14 -6.78 8.58
N GLY A 38 21.26 -7.81 7.75
CA GLY A 38 20.78 -9.16 8.05
C GLY A 38 19.26 -9.29 8.04
N ILE A 39 18.54 -8.36 7.41
CA ILE A 39 17.08 -8.41 7.29
C ILE A 39 16.72 -9.20 6.02
N GLU A 40 16.16 -10.40 6.20
CA GLU A 40 15.66 -11.21 5.10
C GLU A 40 14.43 -10.57 4.43
N SER A 41 14.37 -10.69 3.11
CA SER A 41 13.26 -10.20 2.29
C SER A 41 12.66 -11.34 1.46
N LEU A 42 11.34 -11.47 1.47
CA LEU A 42 10.55 -12.30 0.56
C LEU A 42 10.12 -11.45 -0.63
N ILE A 43 10.51 -11.85 -1.84
CA ILE A 43 10.05 -11.23 -3.09
C ILE A 43 8.86 -12.05 -3.62
N VAL A 44 7.71 -11.40 -3.77
CA VAL A 44 6.50 -11.99 -4.35
C VAL A 44 6.29 -11.36 -5.72
N LYS A 45 6.56 -12.13 -6.78
CA LYS A 45 6.40 -11.67 -8.16
C LYS A 45 4.95 -11.77 -8.62
N ASP A 46 4.55 -10.89 -9.52
CA ASP A 46 3.31 -11.03 -10.26
C ASP A 46 3.40 -12.17 -11.29
N GLU A 47 2.30 -12.47 -11.98
CA GLU A 47 2.24 -13.53 -13.00
C GLU A 47 3.20 -13.25 -14.18
N THR A 48 3.47 -11.97 -14.47
CA THR A 48 4.37 -11.58 -15.57
C THR A 48 5.85 -11.67 -15.19
N GLY A 49 6.16 -11.70 -13.89
CA GLY A 49 7.52 -11.65 -13.35
C GLY A 49 8.21 -10.30 -13.49
N LYS A 50 7.54 -9.29 -14.05
CA LYS A 50 8.08 -7.94 -14.27
C LYS A 50 7.85 -7.03 -13.07
N LYS A 51 6.81 -7.31 -12.29
CA LYS A 51 6.54 -6.60 -11.05
C LYS A 51 6.72 -7.53 -9.87
N ALA A 52 7.12 -6.97 -8.75
CA ALA A 52 7.19 -7.71 -7.51
C ALA A 52 6.92 -6.82 -6.31
N ASN A 53 6.40 -7.46 -5.27
CA ASN A 53 6.29 -6.91 -3.93
C ASN A 53 7.43 -7.46 -3.07
N LEU A 54 7.96 -6.62 -2.18
CA LEU A 54 9.00 -7.00 -1.22
C LEU A 54 8.41 -6.98 0.19
N PHE A 55 8.46 -8.12 0.87
CA PHE A 55 8.08 -8.25 2.27
C PHE A 55 9.32 -8.53 3.11
N ALA A 56 9.61 -7.68 4.08
CA ALA A 56 10.72 -7.85 5.00
C ALA A 56 10.26 -7.62 6.43
N SER A 57 10.90 -8.25 7.40
CA SER A 57 10.60 -8.07 8.82
C SER A 57 11.90 -8.02 9.62
N THR A 58 11.97 -7.08 10.55
CA THR A 58 13.05 -6.99 11.54
C THR A 58 12.47 -7.27 12.93
N GLY A 59 13.21 -8.03 13.75
CA GLY A 59 12.73 -8.51 15.05
C GLY A 59 12.09 -9.91 14.99
N PRO A 60 11.48 -10.37 16.10
CA PRO A 60 10.91 -11.72 16.19
C PRO A 60 9.84 -11.98 15.13
N ARG A 61 9.92 -13.13 14.44
CA ARG A 61 8.87 -13.57 13.50
C ARG A 61 7.62 -13.95 14.30
N ALA A 62 6.57 -13.14 14.22
CA ALA A 62 5.25 -13.53 14.66
C ALA A 62 4.61 -14.47 13.62
N ALA A 63 3.85 -15.47 14.07
CA ALA A 63 3.05 -16.31 13.19
C ALA A 63 1.91 -15.48 12.58
N GLY A 64 2.13 -14.96 11.36
CA GLY A 64 1.15 -14.15 10.65
C GLY A 64 0.87 -12.77 11.25
N GLN A 65 -0.09 -12.06 10.68
CA GLN A 65 -0.60 -10.83 11.29
C GLN A 65 -1.36 -11.23 12.56
N ALA A 66 -0.85 -10.84 13.72
CA ALA A 66 -1.44 -11.13 15.04
C ALA A 66 -2.69 -10.28 15.27
N TRP A 67 -3.72 -10.52 14.47
CA TRP A 67 -5.00 -9.85 14.59
C TRP A 67 -5.67 -10.27 15.91
N THR A 68 -5.98 -9.28 16.75
CA THR A 68 -6.79 -9.47 17.96
C THR A 68 -8.30 -9.33 17.69
N MET A 69 -8.67 -8.95 16.45
CA MET A 69 -10.03 -8.77 15.95
C MET A 69 -10.13 -9.39 14.55
N PRO A 70 -11.29 -9.86 14.08
CA PRO A 70 -11.38 -10.48 12.75
C PRO A 70 -10.96 -9.50 11.64
N PRO A 71 -9.95 -9.84 10.81
CA PRO A 71 -9.39 -8.91 9.82
C PRO A 71 -10.38 -8.49 8.73
N PHE A 72 -11.34 -9.34 8.39
CA PHE A 72 -12.29 -9.10 7.30
C PHE A 72 -13.68 -8.67 7.80
N GLN A 73 -13.77 -8.24 9.06
CA GLN A 73 -14.99 -7.67 9.65
C GLN A 73 -14.67 -6.32 10.30
N ALA A 74 -15.43 -5.28 9.94
CA ALA A 74 -15.27 -3.97 10.57
C ALA A 74 -15.69 -4.02 12.04
N THR A 75 -14.76 -3.76 12.95
CA THR A 75 -15.00 -3.73 14.40
C THR A 75 -14.83 -2.30 14.91
N LEU A 76 -15.87 -1.72 15.52
CA LEU A 76 -15.79 -0.42 16.19
C LEU A 76 -15.38 -0.60 17.64
N ARG A 77 -14.33 0.07 18.09
CA ARG A 77 -13.89 0.06 19.49
C ARG A 77 -13.09 1.33 19.81
N ASP A 78 -13.36 1.93 20.98
CA ASP A 78 -12.63 3.09 21.50
C ASP A 78 -12.47 4.25 20.48
N GLY A 79 -13.55 4.51 19.72
CA GLY A 79 -13.60 5.55 18.69
C GLY A 79 -12.83 5.23 17.40
N ARG A 80 -12.38 3.99 17.22
CA ARG A 80 -11.65 3.52 16.03
C ARG A 80 -12.37 2.38 15.34
N ILE A 81 -12.15 2.26 14.03
CA ILE A 81 -12.57 1.11 13.21
C ILE A 81 -11.35 0.22 12.96
N TYR A 82 -11.51 -1.08 13.20
CA TYR A 82 -10.48 -2.10 12.98
C TYR A 82 -10.93 -3.04 11.86
N GLY A 83 -10.01 -3.36 10.94
CA GLY A 83 -10.21 -4.27 9.81
C GLY A 83 -9.16 -4.04 8.72
N ARG A 84 -8.85 -5.06 7.94
CA ARG A 84 -7.89 -5.01 6.83
C ARG A 84 -8.41 -4.07 5.74
N GLY A 85 -7.58 -3.08 5.43
CA GLY A 85 -7.84 -2.04 4.44
C GLY A 85 -8.63 -0.83 4.94
N THR A 86 -8.90 -0.75 6.25
CA THR A 86 -9.58 0.43 6.83
C THR A 86 -8.76 1.72 6.66
N CYS A 87 -7.44 1.67 6.85
CA CYS A 87 -6.53 2.78 6.55
C CYS A 87 -6.11 2.83 5.08
N ASP A 88 -5.97 1.68 4.43
CA ASP A 88 -5.40 1.56 3.08
C ASP A 88 -6.20 0.56 2.22
N MET A 89 -7.13 0.98 1.37
CA MET A 89 -7.66 2.36 1.24
C MET A 89 -9.20 2.39 1.31
N LYS A 90 -9.82 1.35 1.88
CA LYS A 90 -11.29 1.19 1.93
C LYS A 90 -11.99 2.28 2.73
N GLY A 91 -11.33 2.86 3.74
CA GLY A 91 -11.87 4.01 4.47
C GLY A 91 -12.06 5.23 3.56
N PHE A 92 -11.06 5.55 2.73
CA PHE A 92 -11.17 6.62 1.74
C PHE A 92 -12.22 6.28 0.67
N ILE A 93 -12.22 5.05 0.15
CA ILE A 93 -13.21 4.60 -0.85
C ILE A 93 -14.64 4.77 -0.31
N ALA A 94 -14.90 4.41 0.95
CA ALA A 94 -16.22 4.58 1.55
C ALA A 94 -16.69 6.05 1.56
N LEU A 95 -15.79 6.98 1.90
CA LEU A 95 -16.09 8.42 1.88
C LEU A 95 -16.28 8.95 0.45
N ALA A 96 -15.49 8.49 -0.50
CA ALA A 96 -15.63 8.88 -1.91
C ALA A 96 -16.97 8.40 -2.50
N ILE A 97 -17.40 7.19 -2.14
CA ILE A 97 -18.71 6.65 -2.51
C ILE A 97 -19.83 7.48 -1.87
N ASP A 98 -19.75 7.78 -0.57
CA ASP A 98 -20.74 8.61 0.12
C ASP A 98 -20.89 10.00 -0.52
N ALA A 99 -19.77 10.65 -0.85
CA ALA A 99 -19.77 11.91 -1.58
C ALA A 99 -20.43 11.80 -2.97
N MET A 100 -20.18 10.71 -3.70
CA MET A 100 -20.81 10.45 -5.00
C MET A 100 -22.32 10.26 -4.87
N LEU A 101 -22.78 9.55 -3.84
CA LEU A 101 -24.20 9.34 -3.55
C LEU A 101 -24.88 10.66 -3.19
N ASN A 102 -24.29 11.47 -2.30
CA ASN A 102 -24.82 12.79 -1.95
C ASN A 102 -24.88 13.72 -3.17
N ALA A 103 -23.89 13.67 -4.06
CA ALA A 103 -23.87 14.47 -5.29
C ALA A 103 -24.96 14.06 -6.29
N ALA A 104 -25.43 12.80 -6.25
CA ALA A 104 -26.48 12.33 -7.14
C ALA A 104 -27.85 12.98 -6.86
N ASP A 105 -28.08 13.46 -5.64
CA ASP A 105 -29.28 14.20 -5.24
C ASP A 105 -29.18 15.72 -5.52
N MET A 106 -28.08 16.18 -6.13
CA MET A 106 -27.81 17.59 -6.39
C MET A 106 -27.90 17.92 -7.89
N THR A 107 -28.20 19.18 -8.22
CA THR A 107 -27.97 19.68 -9.59
C THR A 107 -26.48 19.96 -9.80
N LEU A 108 -25.80 19.07 -10.51
CA LEU A 108 -24.37 19.21 -10.81
C LEU A 108 -24.14 20.10 -12.03
N LEU A 109 -23.20 21.05 -11.92
CA LEU A 109 -22.80 21.91 -13.04
C LEU A 109 -21.85 21.20 -14.04
N ARG A 110 -21.26 20.07 -13.63
CA ARG A 110 -20.30 19.26 -14.39
C ARG A 110 -20.39 17.79 -13.94
N PRO A 111 -19.99 16.83 -14.79
CA PRO A 111 -19.93 15.43 -14.38
C PRO A 111 -18.95 15.21 -13.21
N LEU A 112 -19.38 14.42 -12.22
CA LEU A 112 -18.51 13.84 -11.19
C LEU A 112 -18.24 12.38 -11.56
N GLN A 113 -16.98 11.94 -11.47
CA GLN A 113 -16.57 10.59 -11.85
C GLN A 113 -15.77 9.96 -10.71
N LEU A 114 -16.05 8.69 -10.42
CA LEU A 114 -15.28 7.87 -9.49
C LEU A 114 -14.69 6.70 -10.26
N ALA A 115 -13.37 6.52 -10.17
CA ALA A 115 -12.64 5.39 -10.75
C ALA A 115 -11.88 4.67 -9.64
N LEU A 116 -12.04 3.35 -9.56
CA LEU A 116 -11.34 2.49 -8.61
C LEU A 116 -10.43 1.53 -9.39
N SER A 117 -9.15 1.50 -9.07
CA SER A 117 -8.17 0.54 -9.62
C SER A 117 -8.01 -0.64 -8.66
N HIS A 118 -7.62 -1.80 -9.20
CA HIS A 118 -7.31 -3.00 -8.40
C HIS A 118 -5.80 -3.24 -8.21
N ASP A 119 -4.94 -2.48 -8.89
CA ASP A 119 -3.46 -2.61 -8.90
C ASP A 119 -2.83 -1.29 -8.40
N GLU A 120 -3.14 -0.94 -7.15
CA GLU A 120 -2.64 0.29 -6.50
C GLU A 120 -1.66 -0.01 -5.34
N GLU A 121 -1.69 -1.24 -4.80
CA GLU A 121 -0.68 -1.79 -3.85
C GLU A 121 0.49 -2.47 -4.57
#